data_AF-A0A8C6NLG6-F1
#
_entry.id   AF-A0A8C6NLG6-F1
#
_cell.length_a   1.000
_cell.length_b   1.000
_cell.length_c   1.000
_cell.angle_alpha   90.00
_cell.angle_beta   90.00
_cell.angle_gamma   90.00
#
_symmetry.space_group_name_H-M   'P 1'
#
loop_
_entity.id
_entity.type
_entity.pdbx_description
1 polymer ?
#
loop_
_entity_poly.entity_id
_entity_poly.type
_entity_poly.pdbx_seq_one_letter_code
_entity_poly.pdbx_strand_id
1 'polypeptide(L)'
;MRKLIRQSTNLMQFAKSAKPKKKISQQHHKHEAAPCTLSPGNRECTSGHARQTEDHPGFFTSVCLLFCLLEPTTTHGLPPPPAEHDRLSPSYQKTQKVRSITKAIATFIATDLRTYSVVNNGGFRLVVRTMELRYKLPHRKYFAEKEVPRLYEETKASVLESMKKPTRIVLTCDAWTSVATKSFVTVTAHFVLASDKNGWKLVSHVLQTREMSESHTGANVGELLEKATAEWQISDKDLVLVTDNASNMVVADQKTKYVHLKCYAHTANLASQKALKLAAVAKLLARIRQISTFFHRSTTRLHLLEENQKLLGLKQHKLKTDVCTRWNSAYKMTERFLEQQPAIAATLLSPQVGETSLSVTLIHFLYGSK
;
A
#
# COMPACT_ATOMS: atom_id res chain seq x y z
N MET A 1 -5.59 31.32 13.71
CA MET A 1 -4.55 30.89 12.75
C MET A 1 -3.12 31.28 13.15
N ARG A 2 -2.79 32.55 13.44
CA ARG A 2 -1.40 32.96 13.77
C ARG A 2 -0.79 32.30 15.03
N LYS A 3 -1.60 31.90 16.02
CA LYS A 3 -1.14 31.15 17.21
C LYS A 3 -0.79 29.67 16.93
N LEU A 4 -1.45 29.03 15.96
CA LEU A 4 -1.18 27.64 15.57
C LEU A 4 0.11 27.51 14.75
N ILE A 5 0.44 28.52 13.95
CA ILE A 5 1.69 28.57 13.18
C ILE A 5 2.90 28.67 14.13
N ARG A 6 2.82 29.50 15.19
CA ARG A 6 3.91 29.67 16.18
C ARG A 6 4.25 28.39 16.97
N GLN A 7 3.26 27.54 17.27
CA GLN A 7 3.51 26.27 17.97
C GLN A 7 4.20 25.22 17.09
N SER A 8 3.94 25.23 15.78
CA SER A 8 4.60 24.32 14.83
C SER A 8 6.08 24.65 14.59
N THR A 9 6.45 25.94 14.66
CA THR A 9 7.83 26.39 14.44
C THR A 9 8.76 26.02 15.61
N ASN A 10 8.27 26.06 16.85
CA ASN A 10 9.04 25.70 18.04
C ASN A 10 9.35 24.19 18.13
N LEU A 11 8.46 23.32 17.63
CA LEU A 11 8.69 21.87 17.57
C LEU A 11 9.76 21.48 16.56
N MET A 12 9.91 22.23 15.45
CA MET A 12 10.94 21.99 14.44
C MET A 12 12.35 22.42 14.88
N GLN A 13 12.47 23.39 15.80
CA GLN A 13 13.77 23.82 16.33
C GLN A 13 14.34 22.81 17.33
N PHE A 14 13.50 22.11 18.10
CA PHE A 14 13.94 21.09 19.05
C PHE A 14 14.54 19.84 18.36
N ALA A 15 14.03 19.48 17.18
CA ALA A 15 14.52 18.32 16.43
C ALA A 15 15.92 18.52 15.79
N LYS A 16 16.38 19.77 15.61
CA LYS A 16 17.69 20.08 15.02
C LYS A 16 18.86 20.06 16.03
N SER A 17 18.58 19.93 17.33
CA SER A 17 19.61 19.93 18.39
C SER A 17 20.19 18.55 18.72
N ALA A 18 19.69 17.46 18.12
CA ALA A 18 20.18 16.11 18.40
C ALA A 18 21.41 15.78 17.51
N LYS A 19 22.62 15.85 18.10
CA LYS A 19 23.88 15.46 17.44
C LYS A 19 23.91 13.96 17.10
N PRO A 20 24.39 13.53 15.92
CA PRO A 20 24.62 12.12 15.61
C PRO A 20 25.92 11.60 16.27
N LYS A 21 25.86 10.39 16.85
CA LYS A 21 27.01 9.67 17.42
C LYS A 21 27.91 9.08 16.32
N LYS A 22 29.18 8.88 16.70
CA LYS A 22 30.40 8.64 15.91
C LYS A 22 30.36 7.52 14.84
N LYS A 23 31.15 7.76 13.78
CA LYS A 23 31.59 6.85 12.70
C LYS A 23 32.36 5.63 13.23
N ILE A 24 32.18 4.47 12.60
CA ILE A 24 33.10 3.33 12.62
C ILE A 24 33.60 3.13 11.18
N SER A 25 34.92 3.12 11.00
CA SER A 25 35.61 2.88 9.73
C SER A 25 35.58 1.41 9.35
N GLN A 26 35.35 1.10 8.07
CA GLN A 26 35.73 -0.19 7.48
C GLN A 26 36.66 0.06 6.31
N GLN A 27 37.80 -0.61 6.35
CA GLN A 27 38.88 -0.55 5.38
C GLN A 27 38.48 -1.26 4.08
N HIS A 28 38.90 -0.68 2.95
CA HIS A 28 38.79 -1.24 1.62
C HIS A 28 39.82 -2.34 1.40
N HIS A 29 39.38 -3.54 1.00
CA HIS A 29 40.22 -4.47 0.23
C HIS A 29 39.73 -4.51 -1.22
N LYS A 30 40.61 -4.11 -2.13
CA LYS A 30 40.46 -4.24 -3.58
C LYS A 30 40.74 -5.70 -3.95
N HIS A 31 39.83 -6.32 -4.71
CA HIS A 31 40.13 -7.49 -5.53
C HIS A 31 39.80 -7.13 -6.97
N GLU A 32 40.84 -7.08 -7.81
CA GLU A 32 40.73 -7.09 -9.27
C GLU A 32 40.26 -8.47 -9.73
N ALA A 33 39.33 -8.50 -10.69
CA ALA A 33 39.00 -9.69 -11.47
C ALA A 33 39.05 -9.32 -12.96
N ALA A 34 39.80 -10.12 -13.71
CA ALA A 34 40.13 -9.96 -15.13
C ALA A 34 38.93 -10.24 -16.07
N PRO A 35 38.97 -9.76 -17.34
CA PRO A 35 37.84 -9.88 -18.26
C PRO A 35 37.80 -11.23 -19.00
N CYS A 36 36.63 -11.89 -19.01
CA CYS A 36 36.34 -13.01 -19.92
C CYS A 36 35.57 -12.53 -21.16
N THR A 37 36.16 -12.75 -22.33
CA THR A 37 35.59 -12.53 -23.66
C THR A 37 34.81 -13.76 -24.14
N LEU A 38 33.54 -13.62 -24.55
CA LEU A 38 32.83 -14.61 -25.39
C LEU A 38 31.93 -13.90 -26.42
N SER A 39 32.02 -14.40 -27.66
CA SER A 39 31.42 -13.92 -28.92
C SER A 39 29.92 -14.27 -29.09
N PRO A 40 29.20 -13.68 -30.07
CA PRO A 40 27.74 -13.66 -30.09
C PRO A 40 27.12 -14.84 -30.87
N GLY A 41 25.99 -15.35 -30.36
CA GLY A 41 25.17 -16.36 -31.05
C GLY A 41 23.70 -16.25 -30.65
N ASN A 42 22.86 -15.96 -31.64
CA ASN A 42 21.41 -15.76 -31.58
C ASN A 42 20.64 -16.81 -30.76
N ARG A 43 19.63 -16.35 -30.01
CA ARG A 43 18.26 -16.90 -30.02
C ARG A 43 17.27 -15.94 -29.35
N GLU A 44 16.23 -15.60 -30.10
CA GLU A 44 15.09 -14.78 -29.68
C GLU A 44 14.32 -15.43 -28.54
N CYS A 45 13.94 -14.65 -27.53
CA CYS A 45 12.94 -15.03 -26.53
C CYS A 45 11.80 -14.01 -26.58
N THR A 46 10.64 -14.48 -27.05
CA THR A 46 9.43 -13.69 -27.22
C THR A 46 8.74 -13.43 -25.88
N SER A 47 8.09 -12.27 -25.83
CA SER A 47 7.57 -11.54 -24.68
C SER A 47 6.47 -12.22 -23.85
N GLY A 48 6.49 -11.96 -22.53
CA GLY A 48 5.33 -12.02 -21.64
C GLY A 48 5.43 -10.94 -20.55
N HIS A 49 4.48 -10.01 -20.53
CA HIS A 49 4.50 -8.75 -19.77
C HIS A 49 4.60 -8.90 -18.24
N ALA A 50 5.66 -8.32 -17.63
CA ALA A 50 5.72 -8.04 -16.20
C ALA A 50 5.72 -6.53 -15.94
N ARG A 51 4.76 -6.07 -15.13
CA ARG A 51 4.60 -4.67 -14.70
C ARG A 51 5.79 -4.23 -13.83
N GLN A 52 6.28 -3.03 -14.15
CA GLN A 52 7.35 -2.31 -13.45
C GLN A 52 7.00 -2.02 -11.99
N THR A 53 7.76 -2.60 -11.07
CA THR A 53 8.03 -2.04 -9.73
C THR A 53 9.40 -1.39 -9.76
N GLU A 54 9.51 -0.19 -9.19
CA GLU A 54 10.75 0.59 -9.15
C GLU A 54 11.85 -0.17 -8.41
N ASP A 55 12.98 -0.39 -9.11
CA ASP A 55 14.09 -1.21 -8.63
C ASP A 55 15.34 -0.36 -8.38
N HIS A 56 16.07 -0.70 -7.32
CA HIS A 56 17.50 -0.45 -7.25
C HIS A 56 18.20 -1.24 -8.37
N PRO A 57 19.13 -0.66 -9.15
CA PRO A 57 19.75 -1.31 -10.31
C PRO A 57 20.63 -2.53 -9.99
N GLY A 58 20.85 -2.86 -8.71
CA GLY A 58 21.55 -4.07 -8.27
C GLY A 58 20.66 -5.27 -7.95
N PHE A 59 19.33 -5.11 -7.92
CA PHE A 59 18.41 -6.17 -7.48
C PHE A 59 17.94 -7.04 -8.66
N PHE A 60 17.49 -6.43 -9.76
CA PHE A 60 17.15 -7.17 -10.99
C PHE A 60 18.33 -7.97 -11.57
N THR A 61 19.55 -7.44 -11.54
CA THR A 61 20.75 -8.17 -12.02
C THR A 61 21.07 -9.36 -11.12
N SER A 62 20.92 -9.23 -9.80
CA SER A 62 21.17 -10.33 -8.86
C SER A 62 20.11 -11.44 -8.93
N VAL A 63 18.83 -11.11 -9.07
CA VAL A 63 17.75 -12.11 -9.23
C VAL A 63 17.83 -12.78 -10.60
N CYS A 64 18.16 -12.04 -11.66
CA CYS A 64 18.34 -12.61 -12.99
C CYS A 64 19.60 -13.49 -13.07
N LEU A 65 20.69 -13.13 -12.38
CA LEU A 65 21.86 -14.00 -12.20
C LEU A 65 21.51 -15.26 -11.40
N LEU A 66 20.69 -15.17 -10.35
CA LEU A 66 20.23 -16.33 -9.59
C LEU A 66 19.36 -17.27 -10.46
N PHE A 67 18.56 -16.71 -11.37
CA PHE A 67 17.74 -17.48 -12.31
C PHE A 67 18.56 -18.07 -13.46
N CYS A 68 19.56 -17.35 -13.99
CA CYS A 68 20.47 -17.83 -15.03
C CYS A 68 21.51 -18.84 -14.52
N LEU A 69 21.90 -18.78 -13.23
CA LEU A 69 22.69 -19.84 -12.57
C LEU A 69 21.85 -21.10 -12.28
N LEU A 70 20.54 -21.06 -12.54
CA LEU A 70 19.59 -22.16 -12.38
C LEU A 70 19.02 -22.63 -13.73
N GLU A 71 19.76 -22.52 -14.83
CA GLU A 71 19.46 -23.28 -16.05
C GLU A 71 20.16 -24.66 -16.05
N PRO A 72 19.50 -25.70 -16.60
CA PRO A 72 19.78 -27.09 -16.29
C PRO A 72 20.96 -27.62 -17.10
N THR A 73 22.17 -27.43 -16.57
CA THR A 73 23.29 -28.27 -17.02
C THR A 73 23.11 -29.67 -16.46
N THR A 74 23.02 -30.62 -17.39
CA THR A 74 23.07 -32.07 -17.22
C THR A 74 21.97 -32.70 -16.37
N THR A 75 21.31 -33.68 -16.99
CA THR A 75 20.47 -34.72 -16.37
C THR A 75 21.30 -35.56 -15.40
N HIS A 76 21.71 -34.98 -14.28
CA HIS A 76 21.80 -35.72 -13.04
C HIS A 76 20.46 -35.47 -12.37
N GLY A 77 19.58 -36.48 -12.44
CA GLY A 77 18.32 -36.45 -11.74
C GLY A 77 18.55 -35.92 -10.33
N LEU A 78 17.64 -35.06 -9.86
CA LEU A 78 17.49 -34.79 -8.43
C LEU A 78 17.78 -36.11 -7.71
N PRO A 79 18.71 -36.15 -6.74
CA PRO A 79 18.97 -37.38 -6.01
C PRO A 79 17.59 -37.92 -5.63
N PRO A 80 17.31 -39.21 -5.92
CA PRO A 80 15.99 -39.77 -5.63
C PRO A 80 15.68 -39.37 -4.19
N PRO A 81 14.44 -38.89 -3.92
CA PRO A 81 14.08 -38.50 -2.57
C PRO A 81 14.58 -39.61 -1.64
N PRO A 82 15.36 -39.28 -0.58
CA PRO A 82 15.96 -40.29 0.26
C PRO A 82 14.88 -41.31 0.60
N ALA A 83 15.21 -42.59 0.35
CA ALA A 83 14.30 -43.71 0.42
C ALA A 83 13.35 -43.55 1.60
N GLU A 84 12.07 -43.81 1.33
CA GLU A 84 10.93 -43.80 2.24
C GLU A 84 11.20 -44.57 3.55
N HIS A 85 11.96 -43.96 4.45
CA HIS A 85 12.11 -44.36 5.84
C HIS A 85 11.66 -43.20 6.71
N ASP A 86 10.40 -42.82 6.52
CA ASP A 86 9.68 -42.05 7.52
C ASP A 86 8.27 -42.63 7.59
N ARG A 87 8.16 -43.78 8.29
CA ARG A 87 6.91 -44.12 8.98
C ARG A 87 6.72 -43.09 10.09
N LEU A 88 6.50 -41.82 9.70
CA LEU A 88 6.10 -40.75 10.59
C LEU A 88 4.86 -41.25 11.30
N SER A 89 4.98 -41.50 12.59
CA SER A 89 3.88 -42.08 13.36
C SER A 89 2.65 -41.17 13.20
N PRO A 90 1.46 -41.72 12.92
CA PRO A 90 0.22 -40.95 12.93
C PRO A 90 0.00 -40.18 14.24
N SER A 91 0.67 -40.60 15.32
CA SER A 91 0.68 -39.89 16.61
C SER A 91 1.34 -38.52 16.56
N TYR A 92 2.40 -38.32 15.75
CA TYR A 92 3.11 -37.02 15.71
C TYR A 92 2.21 -35.91 15.14
N GLN A 93 1.38 -36.22 14.14
CA GLN A 93 0.46 -35.25 13.53
C GLN A 93 -0.66 -34.79 14.48
N LYS A 94 -0.84 -35.47 15.62
CA LYS A 94 -1.82 -35.09 16.66
C LYS A 94 -1.19 -34.25 17.78
N THR A 95 0.11 -33.99 17.73
CA THR A 95 0.81 -33.26 18.79
C THR A 95 0.43 -31.79 18.85
N GLN A 96 0.60 -31.18 20.04
CA GLN A 96 0.40 -29.75 20.23
C GLN A 96 1.35 -28.92 19.34
N LYS A 97 2.58 -29.41 19.12
CA LYS A 97 3.55 -28.74 18.24
C LYS A 97 3.04 -28.61 16.81
N VAL A 98 2.49 -29.70 16.24
CA VAL A 98 1.89 -29.68 14.90
C VAL A 98 0.72 -28.71 14.82
N ARG A 99 -0.18 -28.72 15.81
CA ARG A 99 -1.30 -27.76 15.87
C ARG A 99 -0.83 -26.31 15.92
N SER A 100 0.21 -26.01 16.69
CA SER A 100 0.80 -24.67 16.77
C SER A 100 1.41 -24.23 15.44
N ILE A 101 2.12 -25.12 14.74
CA ILE A 101 2.68 -24.83 13.42
C ILE A 101 1.55 -24.54 12.42
N THR A 102 0.52 -25.39 12.38
CA THR A 102 -0.64 -25.20 11.50
C THR A 102 -1.33 -23.86 11.76
N LYS A 103 -1.57 -23.51 13.03
CA LYS A 103 -2.16 -22.22 13.43
C LYS A 103 -1.28 -21.04 13.04
N ALA A 104 0.05 -21.15 13.20
CA ALA A 104 0.99 -20.10 12.81
C ALA A 104 0.97 -19.87 11.29
N ILE A 105 0.89 -20.94 10.48
CA ILE A 105 0.77 -20.84 9.02
C ILE A 105 -0.56 -20.19 8.63
N ALA A 106 -1.68 -20.55 9.27
CA ALA A 106 -2.97 -19.91 9.03
C ALA A 106 -2.96 -18.42 9.41
N THR A 107 -2.30 -18.09 10.52
CA THR A 107 -2.11 -16.70 10.97
C THR A 107 -1.26 -15.91 9.96
N PHE A 108 -0.19 -16.50 9.44
CA PHE A 108 0.61 -15.93 8.35
C PHE A 108 -0.25 -15.68 7.09
N ILE A 109 -1.04 -16.66 6.66
CA ILE A 109 -1.93 -16.53 5.51
C ILE A 109 -2.90 -15.35 5.70
N ALA A 110 -3.54 -15.26 6.87
CA ALA A 110 -4.53 -14.24 7.17
C ALA A 110 -3.93 -12.84 7.33
N THR A 111 -2.84 -12.73 8.10
CA THR A 111 -2.20 -11.44 8.44
C THR A 111 -1.56 -10.79 7.22
N ASP A 112 -0.90 -11.61 6.39
CA ASP A 112 -0.16 -11.12 5.21
C ASP A 112 -1.01 -11.16 3.93
N LEU A 113 -2.31 -11.46 4.05
CA LEU A 113 -3.26 -11.57 2.94
C LEU A 113 -2.75 -12.46 1.80
N ARG A 114 -2.14 -13.61 2.16
CA ARG A 114 -1.61 -14.56 1.17
C ARG A 114 -2.73 -15.41 0.61
N THR A 115 -2.58 -15.80 -0.65
CA THR A 115 -3.46 -16.83 -1.23
C THR A 115 -3.21 -18.16 -0.53
N TYR A 116 -4.26 -18.97 -0.36
CA TYR A 116 -4.12 -20.31 0.22
C TYR A 116 -3.15 -21.20 -0.56
N SER A 117 -2.88 -20.90 -1.83
CA SER A 117 -1.90 -21.61 -2.66
C SER A 117 -0.45 -21.45 -2.19
N VAL A 118 -0.14 -20.51 -1.29
CA VAL A 118 1.23 -20.32 -0.79
C VAL A 118 1.82 -21.60 -0.20
N VAL A 119 0.99 -22.46 0.40
CA VAL A 119 1.41 -23.75 0.96
C VAL A 119 1.84 -24.76 -0.10
N ASN A 120 1.55 -24.49 -1.38
CA ASN A 120 1.98 -25.30 -2.50
C ASN A 120 3.32 -24.84 -3.10
N ASN A 121 3.77 -23.62 -2.79
CA ASN A 121 4.99 -23.06 -3.37
C ASN A 121 6.23 -23.83 -2.89
N GLY A 122 7.10 -24.23 -3.82
CA GLY A 122 8.30 -25.02 -3.52
C GLY A 122 9.22 -24.37 -2.47
N GLY A 123 9.46 -23.06 -2.59
CA GLY A 123 10.27 -22.31 -1.62
C GLY A 123 9.65 -22.27 -0.22
N PHE A 124 8.33 -22.11 -0.11
CA PHE A 124 7.65 -22.15 1.20
C PHE A 124 7.73 -23.54 1.83
N ARG A 125 7.52 -24.60 1.03
CA ARG A 125 7.67 -25.99 1.47
C ARG A 125 9.08 -26.30 1.95
N LEU A 126 10.11 -25.78 1.28
CA LEU A 126 11.50 -25.91 1.70
C LEU A 126 11.71 -25.30 3.08
N VAL A 127 11.27 -24.05 3.30
CA VAL A 127 11.38 -23.37 4.61
C VAL A 127 10.72 -24.19 5.72
N VAL A 128 9.48 -24.64 5.50
CA VAL A 128 8.74 -25.43 6.50
C VAL A 128 9.47 -26.74 6.81
N ARG A 129 9.98 -27.44 5.79
CA ARG A 129 10.71 -28.70 5.95
C ARG A 129 12.04 -28.50 6.68
N THR A 130 12.74 -27.40 6.41
CA THR A 130 14.00 -27.04 7.10
C THR A 130 13.75 -26.76 8.58
N MET A 131 12.62 -26.13 8.93
CA MET A 131 12.28 -25.83 10.33
C MET A 131 11.73 -27.03 11.09
N GLU A 132 10.89 -27.86 10.47
CA GLU A 132 10.34 -29.06 11.08
C GLU A 132 10.10 -30.15 10.03
N LEU A 133 11.06 -31.06 9.91
CA LEU A 133 11.07 -32.13 8.91
C LEU A 133 9.86 -33.08 9.04
N ARG A 134 9.38 -33.32 10.26
CA ARG A 134 8.29 -34.28 10.54
C ARG A 134 6.89 -33.70 10.35
N TYR A 135 6.77 -32.39 10.14
CA TYR A 135 5.48 -31.73 9.95
C TYR A 135 4.96 -31.96 8.53
N LYS A 136 3.78 -32.59 8.42
CA LYS A 136 3.12 -32.77 7.13
C LYS A 136 2.25 -31.56 6.84
N LEU A 137 2.73 -30.67 5.99
CA LEU A 137 2.02 -29.45 5.60
C LEU A 137 0.66 -29.78 4.97
N PRO A 138 -0.47 -29.32 5.55
CA PRO A 138 -1.79 -29.53 4.98
C PRO A 138 -1.96 -28.88 3.61
N HIS A 139 -2.87 -29.43 2.81
CA HIS A 139 -3.21 -28.88 1.51
C HIS A 139 -3.96 -27.54 1.65
N ARG A 140 -3.90 -26.68 0.62
CA ARG A 140 -4.58 -25.36 0.59
C ARG A 140 -6.06 -25.42 0.98
N LYS A 141 -6.77 -26.51 0.65
CA LYS A 141 -8.19 -26.72 0.99
C LYS A 141 -8.40 -26.79 2.51
N TYR A 142 -7.50 -27.44 3.24
CA TYR A 142 -7.59 -27.52 4.70
C TYR A 142 -7.52 -26.13 5.34
N PHE A 143 -6.63 -25.26 4.86
CA PHE A 143 -6.55 -23.88 5.35
C PHE A 143 -7.81 -23.08 5.00
N ALA A 144 -8.31 -23.20 3.76
CA ALA A 144 -9.47 -22.46 3.28
C ALA A 144 -10.78 -22.88 3.97
N GLU A 145 -10.97 -24.17 4.23
CA GLU A 145 -12.25 -24.73 4.67
C GLU A 145 -12.30 -25.02 6.18
N LYS A 146 -11.14 -25.08 6.86
CA LYS A 146 -11.07 -25.45 8.29
C LYS A 146 -10.28 -24.46 9.12
N GLU A 147 -8.98 -24.31 8.84
CA GLU A 147 -8.08 -23.63 9.78
C GLU A 147 -8.29 -22.11 9.83
N VAL A 148 -8.43 -21.46 8.67
CA VAL A 148 -8.69 -20.01 8.63
C VAL A 148 -10.11 -19.67 9.08
N PRO A 149 -11.17 -20.42 8.70
CA PRO A 149 -12.49 -20.25 9.30
C PRO A 149 -12.48 -20.40 10.84
N ARG A 150 -11.75 -21.37 11.38
CA ARG A 150 -11.58 -21.50 12.84
C ARG A 150 -10.92 -20.27 13.45
N LEU A 151 -9.85 -19.76 12.82
CA LEU A 151 -9.17 -18.54 13.27
C LEU A 151 -10.11 -17.32 13.22
N TYR A 152 -10.97 -17.25 12.20
CA TYR A 152 -12.00 -16.22 12.09
C TYR A 152 -12.98 -16.27 13.27
N GLU A 153 -13.54 -17.43 13.60
CA GLU A 153 -14.47 -17.56 14.73
C GLU A 153 -13.81 -17.22 16.08
N GLU A 154 -12.57 -17.67 16.30
CA GLU A 154 -11.78 -17.29 17.48
C GLU A 154 -11.58 -15.76 17.57
N THR A 155 -11.28 -15.12 16.43
CA THR A 155 -11.08 -13.68 16.35
C THR A 155 -12.40 -12.92 16.55
N LYS A 156 -13.49 -13.38 15.93
CA LYS A 156 -14.84 -12.82 16.06
C LYS A 156 -15.31 -12.85 17.51
N ALA A 157 -15.12 -13.97 18.20
CA ALA A 157 -15.44 -14.08 19.63
C ALA A 157 -14.64 -13.06 20.48
N SER A 158 -13.34 -12.90 20.21
CA SER A 158 -12.48 -11.91 20.89
C SER A 158 -12.93 -10.47 20.63
N VAL A 159 -13.32 -10.15 19.40
CA VAL A 159 -13.84 -8.83 19.02
C VAL A 159 -15.18 -8.56 19.71
N LEU A 160 -16.10 -9.52 19.72
CA LEU A 160 -17.38 -9.41 20.43
C LEU A 160 -17.16 -9.14 21.93
N GLU A 161 -16.24 -9.87 22.57
CA GLU A 161 -15.91 -9.64 23.98
C GLU A 161 -15.27 -8.26 24.20
N SER A 162 -14.43 -7.80 23.27
CA SER A 162 -13.87 -6.46 23.31
C SER A 162 -14.93 -5.36 23.20
N MET A 163 -16.03 -5.59 22.47
CA MET A 163 -17.11 -4.63 22.24
C MET A 163 -18.13 -4.55 23.38
N LYS A 164 -18.12 -5.48 24.34
CA LYS A 164 -18.95 -5.39 25.57
C LYS A 164 -18.43 -4.38 26.59
N LYS A 165 -17.15 -4.03 26.51
CA LYS A 165 -16.44 -3.16 27.46
C LYS A 165 -16.79 -1.67 27.35
N PRO A 166 -16.85 -1.05 26.15
CA PRO A 166 -17.13 0.37 26.03
C PRO A 166 -18.62 0.69 26.26
N THR A 167 -18.89 1.89 26.77
CA THR A 167 -20.26 2.42 26.87
C THR A 167 -20.82 2.87 25.51
N ARG A 168 -19.94 3.29 24.59
CA ARG A 168 -20.31 3.80 23.27
C ARG A 168 -19.43 3.24 22.17
N ILE A 169 -20.06 2.94 21.04
CA ILE A 169 -19.39 2.45 19.84
C ILE A 169 -19.71 3.43 18.70
N VAL A 170 -18.69 3.76 17.93
CA VAL A 170 -18.82 4.51 16.69
C VAL A 170 -18.56 3.56 15.53
N LEU A 171 -19.48 3.49 14.57
CA LEU A 171 -19.25 2.78 13.32
C LEU A 171 -18.74 3.75 12.26
N THR A 172 -17.73 3.35 11.53
CA THR A 172 -17.42 3.94 10.23
C THR A 172 -17.85 2.99 9.12
N CYS A 173 -18.43 3.56 8.07
CA CYS A 173 -18.82 2.82 6.88
C CYS A 173 -18.15 3.44 5.66
N ASP A 174 -17.33 2.66 4.97
CA ASP A 174 -16.62 3.09 3.77
C ASP A 174 -17.04 2.21 2.58
N ALA A 175 -17.57 2.86 1.54
CA ALA A 175 -17.93 2.22 0.29
C ALA A 175 -16.82 2.47 -0.73
N TRP A 176 -16.29 1.39 -1.31
CA TRP A 176 -15.15 1.49 -2.21
C TRP A 176 -15.25 0.48 -3.35
N THR A 177 -14.72 0.87 -4.51
CA THR A 177 -14.65 0.01 -5.70
C THR A 177 -13.24 -0.52 -5.84
N SER A 178 -13.12 -1.84 -5.95
CA SER A 178 -11.86 -2.52 -6.19
C SER A 178 -11.33 -2.27 -7.61
N VAL A 179 -10.06 -2.62 -7.82
CA VAL A 179 -9.44 -2.59 -9.17
C VAL A 179 -10.08 -3.57 -10.16
N ALA A 180 -10.81 -4.57 -9.66
CA ALA A 180 -11.60 -5.50 -10.47
C ALA A 180 -13.03 -4.97 -10.73
N THR A 181 -13.28 -3.70 -10.44
CA THR A 181 -14.57 -3.02 -10.63
C THR A 181 -15.72 -3.61 -9.79
N LYS A 182 -15.40 -4.46 -8.82
CA LYS A 182 -16.34 -4.94 -7.81
C LYS A 182 -16.46 -3.91 -6.70
N SER A 183 -17.68 -3.71 -6.22
CA SER A 183 -17.94 -2.76 -5.16
C SER A 183 -18.08 -3.42 -3.80
N PHE A 184 -17.55 -2.76 -2.78
CA PHE A 184 -17.48 -3.27 -1.43
C PHE A 184 -17.92 -2.21 -0.42
N VAL A 185 -18.42 -2.67 0.71
CA VAL A 185 -18.63 -1.85 1.90
C VAL A 185 -17.90 -2.48 3.06
N THR A 186 -17.10 -1.67 3.73
CA THR A 186 -16.38 -2.05 4.94
C THR A 186 -16.97 -1.31 6.13
N VAL A 187 -17.36 -2.06 7.16
CA VAL A 187 -17.86 -1.53 8.44
C VAL A 187 -16.80 -1.75 9.51
N THR A 188 -16.42 -0.68 10.20
CA THR A 188 -15.42 -0.71 11.27
C THR A 188 -16.01 -0.13 12.54
N ALA A 189 -15.87 -0.82 13.66
CA ALA A 189 -16.23 -0.31 14.98
C ALA A 189 -15.04 0.36 15.65
N HIS A 190 -15.30 1.50 16.30
CA HIS A 190 -14.33 2.29 17.03
C HIS A 190 -14.86 2.62 18.42
N PHE A 191 -14.01 2.50 19.42
CA PHE A 191 -14.34 2.89 20.80
C PHE A 191 -13.05 3.17 21.58
N VAL A 192 -13.20 3.86 22.71
CA VAL A 192 -12.07 4.22 23.57
C VAL A 192 -12.18 3.44 24.87
N LEU A 193 -11.10 2.80 25.29
CA LEU A 193 -10.98 2.14 26.59
C LEU A 193 -10.01 2.90 27.49
N ALA A 194 -10.27 2.87 28.79
CA ALA A 194 -9.28 3.28 29.80
C ALA A 194 -8.08 2.31 29.75
N SER A 195 -6.89 2.85 29.93
CA SER A 195 -5.64 2.09 29.96
C SER A 195 -4.92 2.29 31.29
N ASP A 196 -4.33 1.23 31.80
CA ASP A 196 -3.60 1.15 33.08
C ASP A 196 -2.46 2.18 33.23
N LYS A 197 -2.06 2.86 32.14
CA LYS A 197 -1.04 3.91 32.12
C LYS A 197 -1.63 5.33 32.13
N ASN A 198 -2.70 5.58 32.90
CA ASN A 198 -3.44 6.86 32.95
C ASN A 198 -3.80 7.42 31.57
N GLY A 199 -4.22 6.55 30.65
CA GLY A 199 -4.42 6.91 29.26
C GLY A 199 -5.73 6.41 28.66
N TRP A 200 -6.08 6.99 27.53
CA TRP A 200 -7.17 6.55 26.66
C TRP A 200 -6.59 5.79 25.48
N LYS A 201 -7.08 4.59 25.20
CA LYS A 201 -6.68 3.78 24.04
C LYS A 201 -7.83 3.69 23.06
N LEU A 202 -7.64 4.24 21.86
CA LEU A 202 -8.54 3.98 20.74
C LEU A 202 -8.39 2.53 20.30
N VAL A 203 -9.50 1.80 20.26
CA VAL A 203 -9.61 0.45 19.72
C VAL A 203 -10.41 0.54 18.44
N SER A 204 -10.00 -0.20 17.42
CA SER A 204 -10.68 -0.23 16.12
C SER A 204 -10.69 -1.65 15.58
N HIS A 205 -11.88 -2.14 15.25
CA HIS A 205 -12.10 -3.49 14.73
C HIS A 205 -12.83 -3.41 13.40
N VAL A 206 -12.22 -3.92 12.34
CA VAL A 206 -12.93 -4.13 11.07
C VAL A 206 -13.88 -5.30 11.29
N LEU A 207 -15.18 -5.01 11.27
CA LEU A 207 -16.21 -6.01 11.54
C LEU A 207 -16.43 -6.87 10.30
N GLN A 208 -16.62 -6.22 9.14
CA GLN A 208 -16.84 -6.93 7.90
C GLN A 208 -16.53 -6.07 6.68
N THR A 209 -16.17 -6.76 5.60
CA THR A 209 -16.10 -6.21 4.25
C THR A 209 -16.99 -7.09 3.38
N ARG A 210 -18.05 -6.52 2.81
CA ARG A 210 -19.00 -7.26 1.97
C ARG A 210 -19.01 -6.69 0.56
N GLU A 211 -19.04 -7.58 -0.43
CA GLU A 211 -19.33 -7.20 -1.81
C GLU A 211 -20.79 -6.74 -1.88
N MET A 212 -21.04 -5.59 -2.49
CA MET A 212 -22.38 -5.15 -2.84
C MET A 212 -22.53 -5.19 -4.36
N SER A 213 -23.32 -6.16 -4.82
CA SER A 213 -23.71 -6.29 -6.23
C SER A 213 -24.82 -5.32 -6.62
N GLU A 214 -25.57 -4.80 -5.65
CA GLU A 214 -26.65 -3.85 -5.87
C GLU A 214 -26.12 -2.41 -5.92
N SER A 215 -26.91 -1.51 -6.51
CA SER A 215 -26.61 -0.07 -6.47
C SER A 215 -26.44 0.42 -5.04
N HIS A 216 -25.47 1.31 -4.80
CA HIS A 216 -25.17 1.90 -3.49
C HIS A 216 -26.26 2.84 -2.97
N THR A 217 -27.54 2.57 -3.17
CA THR A 217 -28.62 3.40 -2.63
C THR A 217 -28.56 3.40 -1.11
N GLY A 218 -29.07 4.48 -0.49
CA GLY A 218 -29.07 4.56 0.97
C GLY A 218 -29.91 3.49 1.66
N ALA A 219 -30.92 2.97 0.96
CA ALA A 219 -31.72 1.85 1.43
C ALA A 219 -30.87 0.60 1.63
N ASN A 220 -30.06 0.24 0.63
CA ASN A 220 -29.25 -0.97 0.64
C ASN A 220 -28.12 -0.88 1.67
N VAL A 221 -27.53 0.31 1.83
CA VAL A 221 -26.51 0.52 2.85
C VAL A 221 -27.12 0.51 4.25
N GLY A 222 -28.32 1.06 4.45
CA GLY A 222 -29.06 0.98 5.71
C GLY A 222 -29.32 -0.47 6.12
N GLU A 223 -29.84 -1.29 5.20
CA GLU A 223 -30.07 -2.72 5.44
C GLU A 223 -28.78 -3.48 5.74
N LEU A 224 -27.69 -3.16 5.03
CA LEU A 224 -26.37 -3.74 5.32
C LEU A 224 -25.91 -3.40 6.73
N LEU A 225 -26.10 -2.15 7.17
CA LEU A 225 -25.73 -1.69 8.52
C LEU A 225 -26.58 -2.36 9.59
N GLU A 226 -27.90 -2.50 9.39
CA GLU A 226 -28.79 -3.23 10.31
C GLU A 226 -28.39 -4.71 10.42
N LYS A 227 -28.08 -5.37 9.30
CA LYS A 227 -27.54 -6.74 9.31
C LYS A 227 -26.20 -6.81 10.04
N ALA A 228 -25.35 -5.79 9.87
CA ALA A 228 -24.05 -5.71 10.54
C ALA A 228 -24.22 -5.58 12.06
N THR A 229 -25.06 -4.65 12.52
CA THR A 229 -25.27 -4.42 13.96
C THR A 229 -25.92 -5.64 14.61
N ALA A 230 -26.86 -6.29 13.93
CA ALA A 230 -27.47 -7.54 14.39
C ALA A 230 -26.44 -8.70 14.49
N GLU A 231 -25.63 -8.92 13.45
CA GLU A 231 -24.59 -9.97 13.45
C GLU A 231 -23.55 -9.77 14.56
N TRP A 232 -23.20 -8.52 14.84
CA TRP A 232 -22.20 -8.14 15.82
C TRP A 232 -22.78 -7.79 17.20
N GLN A 233 -24.08 -8.02 17.40
CA GLN A 233 -24.80 -7.82 18.67
C GLN A 233 -24.59 -6.41 19.25
N ILE A 234 -24.57 -5.41 18.38
CA ILE A 234 -24.39 -4.00 18.77
C ILE A 234 -25.75 -3.42 19.11
N SER A 235 -25.88 -2.87 20.32
CA SER A 235 -27.09 -2.16 20.77
C SER A 235 -27.25 -0.83 20.05
N ASP A 236 -28.48 -0.51 19.64
CA ASP A 236 -28.80 0.75 18.96
C ASP A 236 -28.72 1.97 19.89
N LYS A 237 -28.86 1.77 21.20
CA LYS A 237 -28.77 2.85 22.20
C LYS A 237 -27.33 3.38 22.24
N ASP A 238 -27.12 4.56 21.64
CA ASP A 238 -25.86 5.33 21.56
C ASP A 238 -24.89 4.97 20.41
N LEU A 239 -25.39 4.36 19.33
CA LEU A 239 -24.58 4.16 18.12
C LEU A 239 -24.40 5.46 17.33
N VAL A 240 -23.16 5.80 17.04
CA VAL A 240 -22.81 6.90 16.12
C VAL A 240 -22.32 6.31 14.81
N LEU A 241 -22.86 6.75 13.68
CA LEU A 241 -22.46 6.32 12.36
C LEU A 241 -21.69 7.46 11.67
N VAL A 242 -20.48 7.15 11.18
CA VAL A 242 -19.65 8.07 10.39
C VAL A 242 -19.50 7.52 8.99
N THR A 243 -19.85 8.32 7.98
CA THR A 243 -19.82 7.87 6.59
C THR A 243 -19.21 8.93 5.69
N ASP A 244 -18.86 8.56 4.46
CA ASP A 244 -18.62 9.57 3.43
C ASP A 244 -19.91 10.37 3.15
N ASN A 245 -19.77 11.60 2.64
CA ASN A 245 -20.91 12.49 2.44
C ASN A 245 -21.68 12.16 1.14
N ALA A 246 -21.63 10.92 0.67
CA ALA A 246 -22.39 10.52 -0.50
C ALA A 246 -23.89 10.66 -0.21
N SER A 247 -24.67 11.10 -1.20
CA SER A 247 -26.13 11.31 -1.10
C SER A 247 -26.86 10.10 -0.53
N ASN A 248 -26.33 8.92 -0.80
CA ASN A 248 -26.93 7.66 -0.39
C ASN A 248 -26.76 7.40 1.11
N MET A 249 -25.66 7.84 1.72
CA MET A 249 -25.44 7.65 3.15
C MET A 249 -26.36 8.54 4.00
N VAL A 250 -26.78 9.69 3.48
CA VAL A 250 -27.78 10.57 4.11
C VAL A 250 -29.18 9.92 4.14
N VAL A 251 -29.49 9.04 3.18
CA VAL A 251 -30.74 8.26 3.17
C VAL A 251 -30.67 7.05 4.09
N ALA A 252 -29.48 6.47 4.30
CA ALA A 252 -29.26 5.41 5.29
C ALA A 252 -29.42 5.92 6.74
N ASP A 253 -29.01 7.16 7.00
CA ASP A 253 -29.24 7.88 8.26
C ASP A 253 -30.73 7.97 8.61
N GLN A 254 -31.57 8.37 7.64
CA GLN A 254 -33.03 8.48 7.82
C GLN A 254 -33.71 7.16 8.21
N LYS A 255 -33.13 6.01 7.84
CA LYS A 255 -33.69 4.69 8.14
C LYS A 255 -33.23 4.12 9.47
N THR A 256 -31.95 4.31 9.80
CA THR A 256 -31.31 3.61 10.93
C THR A 256 -31.49 4.27 12.29
N LYS A 257 -31.95 5.53 12.33
CA LYS A 257 -32.13 6.34 13.57
C LYS A 257 -30.85 6.55 14.37
N TYR A 258 -29.69 6.22 13.83
CA TYR A 258 -28.39 6.43 14.46
C TYR A 258 -28.00 7.91 14.43
N VAL A 259 -27.10 8.33 15.32
CA VAL A 259 -26.54 9.68 15.21
C VAL A 259 -25.53 9.68 14.06
N HIS A 260 -25.85 10.37 12.97
CA HIS A 260 -24.96 10.45 11.80
C HIS A 260 -24.00 11.63 11.85
N LEU A 261 -22.72 11.34 11.64
CA LEU A 261 -21.68 12.33 11.43
C LEU A 261 -21.06 12.20 10.04
N LYS A 262 -20.94 13.34 9.37
CA LYS A 262 -20.27 13.45 8.08
C LYS A 262 -18.77 13.24 8.22
N CYS A 263 -18.16 12.49 7.30
CA CYS A 263 -16.72 12.31 7.27
C CYS A 263 -16.02 13.68 7.11
N TYR A 264 -15.23 14.06 8.12
CA TYR A 264 -14.48 15.30 8.12
C TYR A 264 -13.50 15.37 6.94
N ALA A 265 -12.76 14.28 6.69
CA ALA A 265 -11.78 14.22 5.60
C ALA A 265 -12.44 14.42 4.22
N HIS A 266 -13.61 13.82 4.02
CA HIS A 266 -14.38 14.02 2.80
C HIS A 266 -14.90 15.46 2.70
N THR A 267 -15.42 16.04 3.78
CA THR A 267 -15.87 17.43 3.84
C THR A 267 -14.73 18.41 3.50
N ALA A 268 -13.54 18.20 4.07
CA ALA A 268 -12.36 18.97 3.76
C ALA A 268 -11.91 18.80 2.30
N ASN A 269 -12.01 17.59 1.74
CA ASN A 269 -11.77 17.36 0.32
C ASN A 269 -12.77 18.14 -0.55
N LEU A 270 -14.07 18.10 -0.27
CA LEU A 270 -15.08 18.85 -1.03
C LEU A 270 -14.81 20.36 -1.01
N ALA A 271 -14.52 20.92 0.17
CA ALA A 271 -14.18 22.34 0.30
C ALA A 271 -12.94 22.70 -0.52
N SER A 272 -11.88 21.89 -0.42
CA SER A 272 -10.63 22.08 -1.16
C SER A 272 -10.85 21.94 -2.67
N GLN A 273 -11.64 20.95 -3.11
CA GLN A 273 -11.97 20.74 -4.52
C GLN A 273 -12.70 21.93 -5.14
N LYS A 274 -13.59 22.59 -4.39
CA LYS A 274 -14.21 23.84 -4.84
C LYS A 274 -13.16 24.93 -5.08
N ALA A 275 -12.18 25.07 -4.20
CA ALA A 275 -11.08 26.02 -4.39
C ALA A 275 -10.17 25.66 -5.57
N LEU A 276 -9.84 24.37 -5.77
CA LEU A 276 -9.00 23.91 -6.89
C LEU A 276 -9.68 24.09 -8.26
N LYS A 277 -11.02 24.16 -8.29
CA LYS A 277 -11.81 24.40 -9.50
C LYS A 277 -11.94 25.88 -9.88
N LEU A 278 -11.47 26.82 -9.05
CA LEU A 278 -11.39 28.23 -9.45
C LEU A 278 -10.56 28.35 -10.72
N ALA A 279 -11.03 29.10 -11.71
CA ALA A 279 -10.48 29.11 -13.07
C ALA A 279 -8.96 29.33 -13.10
N ALA A 280 -8.45 30.29 -12.32
CA ALA A 280 -7.02 30.56 -12.22
C ALA A 280 -6.22 29.36 -11.68
N VAL A 281 -6.72 28.70 -10.64
CA VAL A 281 -6.08 27.53 -10.02
C VAL A 281 -6.16 26.32 -10.93
N ALA A 282 -7.32 26.07 -11.54
CA ALA A 282 -7.50 24.96 -12.46
C ALA A 282 -6.57 25.08 -13.68
N LYS A 283 -6.43 26.30 -14.24
CA LYS A 283 -5.49 26.59 -15.34
C LYS A 283 -4.04 26.35 -14.94
N LEU A 284 -3.65 26.77 -13.73
CA LEU A 284 -2.32 26.52 -13.17
C LEU A 284 -2.04 25.02 -13.04
N LEU A 285 -2.95 24.26 -12.41
CA LEU A 285 -2.80 22.82 -12.22
C LEU A 285 -2.73 22.07 -13.56
N ALA A 286 -3.54 22.48 -14.54
CA ALA A 286 -3.49 21.90 -15.89
C ALA A 286 -2.11 22.04 -16.54
N ARG A 287 -1.46 23.21 -16.39
CA ARG A 287 -0.09 23.43 -16.88
C ARG A 287 0.94 22.55 -16.16
N ILE A 288 0.85 22.44 -14.84
CA ILE A 288 1.75 21.55 -14.07
C ILE A 288 1.57 20.09 -14.52
N ARG A 289 0.33 19.64 -14.75
CA ARG A 289 0.06 18.30 -15.29
C ARG A 289 0.68 18.12 -16.67
N GLN A 290 0.55 19.09 -17.56
CA GLN A 290 1.18 19.05 -18.90
C GLN A 290 2.70 18.88 -18.80
N ILE A 291 3.36 19.61 -17.90
CA ILE A 291 4.80 19.45 -17.64
C ILE A 291 5.10 18.06 -17.11
N SER A 292 4.38 17.59 -16.08
CA SER A 292 4.60 16.26 -15.54
C SER A 292 4.43 15.16 -16.60
N THR A 293 3.40 15.27 -17.44
CA THR A 293 3.15 14.35 -18.55
C THR A 293 4.23 14.44 -19.62
N PHE A 294 4.76 15.62 -19.90
CA PHE A 294 5.88 15.81 -20.82
C PHE A 294 7.07 14.96 -20.38
N PHE A 295 7.51 15.07 -19.12
CA PHE A 295 8.60 14.25 -18.61
C PHE A 295 8.28 12.75 -18.59
N HIS A 296 7.10 12.35 -18.10
CA HIS A 296 6.73 10.93 -18.02
C HIS A 296 6.62 10.20 -19.37
N ARG A 297 6.48 10.93 -20.49
CA ARG A 297 6.39 10.35 -21.83
C ARG A 297 7.73 10.03 -22.49
N SER A 298 8.88 10.33 -21.88
CA SER A 298 10.20 10.01 -22.45
C SER A 298 11.22 9.71 -21.37
N THR A 299 11.89 8.57 -21.52
CA THR A 299 13.03 8.18 -20.70
C THR A 299 14.21 9.15 -20.87
N THR A 300 14.47 9.63 -22.09
CA THR A 300 15.52 10.63 -22.37
C THR A 300 15.28 11.93 -21.61
N ARG A 301 14.04 12.43 -21.58
CA ARG A 301 13.70 13.64 -20.83
C ARG A 301 13.81 13.45 -19.32
N LEU A 302 13.47 12.27 -18.81
CA LEU A 302 13.65 11.93 -17.40
C LEU A 302 15.14 11.87 -17.04
N HIS A 303 15.97 11.26 -17.89
CA HIS A 303 17.42 11.23 -17.67
C HIS A 303 18.02 12.64 -17.63
N LEU A 304 17.65 13.50 -18.58
CA LEU A 304 18.12 14.88 -18.60
C LEU A 304 17.61 15.70 -17.39
N LEU A 305 16.40 15.42 -16.90
CA LEU A 305 15.91 16.00 -15.64
C LEU A 305 16.78 15.55 -14.45
N GLU A 306 17.11 14.26 -14.37
CA GLU A 306 17.96 13.71 -13.31
C GLU A 306 19.40 14.27 -13.36
N GLU A 307 19.95 14.50 -14.54
CA GLU A 307 21.25 15.17 -14.72
C GLU A 307 21.19 16.61 -14.23
N ASN A 308 20.19 17.38 -14.64
CA ASN A 308 20.02 18.76 -14.18
C ASN A 308 19.75 18.83 -12.67
N GLN A 309 19.04 17.85 -12.10
CA GLN A 309 18.88 17.72 -10.64
C GLN A 309 20.23 17.54 -9.95
N LYS A 310 21.10 16.67 -10.48
CA LYS A 310 22.45 16.45 -9.93
C LYS A 310 23.32 17.72 -10.03
N LEU A 311 23.33 18.36 -11.19
CA LEU A 311 24.10 19.59 -11.43
C LEU A 311 23.68 20.73 -10.49
N LEU A 312 22.39 20.85 -10.19
CA LEU A 312 21.84 21.87 -9.31
C LEU A 312 21.83 21.46 -7.83
N GLY A 313 22.37 20.29 -7.47
CA GLY A 313 22.38 19.79 -6.10
C GLY A 313 21.00 19.48 -5.52
N LEU A 314 19.99 19.26 -6.36
CA LEU A 314 18.64 18.92 -5.96
C LEU A 314 18.50 17.42 -5.68
N LYS A 315 17.52 17.07 -4.83
CA LYS A 315 17.17 15.67 -4.61
C LYS A 315 16.57 15.09 -5.89
N GLN A 316 17.07 13.93 -6.31
CA GLN A 316 16.63 13.26 -7.54
C GLN A 316 15.24 12.66 -7.34
N HIS A 317 14.22 13.42 -7.72
CA HIS A 317 12.83 13.02 -7.55
C HIS A 317 12.07 13.14 -8.86
N LYS A 318 11.31 12.09 -9.18
CA LYS A 318 10.33 12.13 -10.26
C LYS A 318 9.22 13.14 -9.95
N LEU A 319 8.68 13.74 -11.01
CA LEU A 319 7.50 14.59 -10.91
C LEU A 319 6.28 13.74 -10.55
N LYS A 320 5.29 14.38 -9.94
CA LYS A 320 4.04 13.73 -9.54
C LYS A 320 2.92 14.27 -10.40
N THR A 321 2.01 13.40 -10.83
CA THR A 321 0.71 13.81 -11.37
C THR A 321 -0.33 13.64 -10.26
N ASP A 322 -1.23 14.61 -10.12
CA ASP A 322 -2.29 14.53 -9.13
C ASP A 322 -3.45 13.63 -9.58
N VAL A 323 -4.23 13.18 -8.59
CA VAL A 323 -5.52 12.53 -8.78
C VAL A 323 -6.58 13.59 -8.56
N CYS A 324 -7.28 13.99 -9.62
CA CYS A 324 -8.17 15.14 -9.61
C CYS A 324 -9.25 15.09 -8.52
N THR A 325 -9.64 13.91 -8.04
CA THR A 325 -10.64 13.71 -6.99
C THR A 325 -10.10 13.88 -5.55
N ARG A 326 -8.78 14.00 -5.37
CA ARG A 326 -8.11 14.06 -4.05
C ARG A 326 -7.24 15.30 -3.91
N TRP A 327 -7.68 16.26 -3.10
CA TRP A 327 -7.01 17.57 -2.95
C TRP A 327 -5.54 17.47 -2.53
N ASN A 328 -5.20 16.51 -1.68
CA ASN A 328 -3.85 16.30 -1.16
C ASN A 328 -2.87 15.88 -2.26
N SER A 329 -3.35 15.26 -3.34
CA SER A 329 -2.49 14.89 -4.47
C SER A 329 -2.12 16.11 -5.32
N ALA A 330 -3.04 17.08 -5.49
CA ALA A 330 -2.74 18.35 -6.14
C ALA A 330 -1.71 19.15 -5.34
N TYR A 331 -1.87 19.23 -4.02
CA TYR A 331 -0.86 19.83 -3.13
C TYR A 331 0.52 19.18 -3.31
N LYS A 332 0.60 17.84 -3.25
CA LYS A 332 1.87 17.10 -3.41
C LYS A 332 2.49 17.27 -4.80
N MET A 333 1.67 17.39 -5.84
CA MET A 333 2.14 17.69 -7.21
C MET A 333 2.76 19.09 -7.27
N THR A 334 2.06 20.10 -6.75
CA THR A 334 2.56 21.48 -6.74
C THR A 334 3.82 21.62 -5.88
N GLU A 335 3.86 21.01 -4.70
CA GLU A 335 5.04 21.00 -3.84
C GLU A 335 6.25 20.35 -4.54
N ARG A 336 6.07 19.16 -5.14
CA ARG A 336 7.11 18.50 -5.94
C ARG A 336 7.55 19.36 -7.12
N PHE A 337 6.61 20.02 -7.80
CA PHE A 337 6.89 20.88 -8.93
C PHE A 337 7.75 22.07 -8.53
N LEU A 338 7.41 22.75 -7.43
CA LEU A 338 8.17 23.89 -6.91
C LEU A 338 9.58 23.48 -6.45
N GLU A 339 9.70 22.34 -5.77
CA GLU A 339 11.00 21.79 -5.37
C GLU A 339 11.93 21.54 -6.58
N GLN A 340 11.35 21.09 -7.69
CA GLN A 340 12.07 20.69 -8.89
C GLN A 340 12.11 21.79 -9.97
N GLN A 341 11.54 22.97 -9.69
CA GLN A 341 11.36 24.05 -10.66
C GLN A 341 12.67 24.47 -11.35
N PRO A 342 13.82 24.59 -10.66
CA PRO A 342 15.08 24.94 -11.31
C PRO A 342 15.55 23.90 -12.33
N ALA A 343 15.48 22.61 -11.98
CA ALA A 343 15.86 21.53 -12.89
C ALA A 343 14.88 21.38 -14.05
N ILE A 344 13.58 21.51 -13.78
CA ILE A 344 12.54 21.53 -14.84
C ILE A 344 12.85 22.64 -15.85
N ALA A 345 13.13 23.85 -15.38
CA ALA A 345 13.42 24.98 -16.24
C ALA A 345 14.70 24.74 -17.07
N ALA A 346 15.78 24.29 -16.43
CA ALA A 346 17.03 23.97 -17.11
C ALA A 346 16.84 22.88 -18.19
N THR A 347 16.02 21.86 -17.91
CA THR A 347 15.74 20.82 -18.90
C THR A 347 14.90 21.36 -20.05
N LEU A 348 13.86 22.17 -19.79
CA LEU A 348 13.02 22.73 -20.84
C LEU A 348 13.76 23.71 -21.75
N LEU A 349 14.79 24.39 -21.23
CA LEU A 349 15.67 25.28 -21.98
C LEU A 349 16.83 24.56 -22.68
N SER A 350 17.01 23.25 -22.43
CA SER A 350 18.09 22.49 -23.06
C SER A 350 17.81 22.28 -24.55
N PRO A 351 18.79 22.54 -25.44
CA PRO A 351 18.67 22.27 -26.87
C PRO A 351 18.34 20.80 -27.18
N GLN A 352 18.70 19.89 -26.29
CA GLN A 352 18.48 18.45 -26.41
C GLN A 352 17.00 18.05 -26.35
N VAL A 353 16.13 18.93 -25.85
CA VAL A 353 14.69 18.66 -25.70
C VAL A 353 13.89 19.00 -26.98
N GLY A 354 14.52 19.69 -27.95
CA GLY A 354 13.89 20.14 -29.19
C GLY A 354 12.83 21.23 -28.97
N GLU A 355 12.70 22.17 -29.90
CA GLU A 355 11.63 23.18 -29.87
C GLU A 355 10.28 22.52 -30.13
N THR A 356 9.65 22.05 -29.06
CA THR A 356 8.25 21.64 -29.09
C THR A 356 7.40 22.84 -28.69
N SER A 357 6.24 23.03 -29.32
CA SER A 357 5.30 24.12 -28.96
C SER A 357 4.93 24.13 -27.46
N LEU A 358 5.00 22.95 -26.84
CA LEU A 358 4.85 22.77 -25.40
C LEU A 358 6.01 23.42 -24.61
N SER A 359 7.28 23.25 -25.00
CA SER A 359 8.42 23.81 -24.24
C SER A 359 8.37 25.34 -24.19
N VAL A 360 8.09 25.99 -25.33
CA VAL A 360 7.98 27.46 -25.43
C VAL A 360 6.85 28.01 -24.56
N THR A 361 5.66 27.41 -24.64
CA THR A 361 4.49 27.81 -23.82
C THR A 361 4.76 27.62 -22.32
N LEU A 362 5.53 26.58 -21.97
CA LEU A 362 5.87 26.26 -20.58
C LEU A 362 6.99 27.12 -20.02
N ILE A 363 7.96 27.53 -20.84
CA ILE A 363 9.00 28.49 -20.48
C ILE A 363 8.36 29.85 -20.15
N HIS A 364 7.44 30.34 -21.00
CA HIS A 364 6.67 31.56 -20.72
C HIS A 364 5.85 31.46 -19.43
N PHE A 365 5.33 30.27 -19.12
CA PHE A 365 4.61 30.04 -17.87
C PHE A 365 5.53 30.08 -16.64
N LEU A 366 6.77 29.59 -16.74
CA LEU A 366 7.74 29.56 -15.63
C LEU A 366 8.35 30.95 -15.34
N TYR A 367 8.56 31.75 -16.38
CA TYR A 367 9.27 33.04 -16.27
C TYR A 367 8.38 34.27 -16.42
N GLY A 368 7.08 34.07 -16.67
CA GLY A 368 6.13 35.13 -16.99
C GLY A 368 6.26 35.60 -18.43
N SER A 369 5.14 35.94 -19.06
CA SER A 369 5.17 36.77 -20.27
C SER A 369 5.68 38.15 -19.86
N LYS A 370 6.85 38.55 -20.34
CA LYS A 370 7.25 39.96 -20.31
C LYS A 370 6.31 40.79 -21.17
#